data_AF-A0A9X0WLF8-F1
#
_entry.id   AF-A0A9X0WLF8-F1
#
_cell.length_a   1.000
_cell.length_b   1.000
_cell.length_c   1.000
_cell.angle_alpha   90.00
_cell.angle_beta   90.00
_cell.angle_gamma   90.00
#
_symmetry.space_group_name_H-M   'P 1'
#
loop_
_entity.id
_entity.type
_entity.pdbx_description
1 polymer ?
#
loop_
_entity_poly.entity_id
_entity_poly.type
_entity_poly.pdbx_seq_one_letter_code
_entity_poly.pdbx_strand_id
1 'polypeptide(L)' 'MQQGMQQGGAAILLRLIERRFGPPSDQVRERISQADPKTLLQWSDRILEAKSLDEVLH' A
#
# COMPACT_ATOMS: atom_id res chain seq x y z
N MET A 1 5.79 -14.57 12.35
CA MET A 1 6.22 -13.14 12.37
C MET A 1 5.96 -12.43 11.04
N GLN A 2 6.27 -13.07 9.90
CA GLN A 2 6.13 -12.44 8.58
C GLN A 2 4.69 -11.98 8.24
N GLN A 3 3.67 -12.76 8.64
CA GLN A 3 2.26 -12.34 8.51
C GLN A 3 1.90 -11.07 9.29
N GLY A 4 2.43 -10.89 10.51
CA GLY A 4 2.17 -9.69 11.29
C GLY A 4 2.80 -8.44 10.68
N MET A 5 3.99 -8.59 10.08
CA MET A 5 4.65 -7.51 9.34
C MET A 5 3.89 -7.15 8.05
N GLN A 6 3.40 -8.16 7.32
CA GLN A 6 2.57 -7.96 6.14
C GLN A 6 1.27 -7.24 6.49
N GLN A 7 0.51 -7.73 7.46
CA GLN A 7 -0.77 -7.13 7.87
C GLN A 7 -0.58 -5.68 8.36
N GLY A 8 0.45 -5.43 9.18
CA GLY A 8 0.78 -4.09 9.64
C GLY A 8 1.18 -3.14 8.51
N GLY A 9 2.05 -3.60 7.61
CA GLY A 9 2.48 -2.83 6.44
C GLY A 9 1.31 -2.49 5.50
N ALA A 10 0.47 -3.47 5.19
CA ALA A 10 -0.72 -3.29 4.36
C ALA A 10 -1.70 -2.28 4.98
N ALA A 11 -1.97 -2.39 6.28
CA ALA A 11 -2.86 -1.47 6.99
C ALA A 11 -2.34 -0.02 6.95
N ILE A 12 -1.04 0.18 7.14
CA ILE A 12 -0.44 1.52 7.07
C ILE A 12 -0.49 2.06 5.64
N LEU A 13 -0.11 1.26 4.64
CA LEU A 13 -0.11 1.70 3.25
C LEU A 13 -1.51 2.08 2.76
N LEU A 14 -2.53 1.29 3.10
CA LEU A 14 -3.93 1.62 2.78
C LEU A 14 -4.36 2.96 3.39
N ARG A 15 -3.97 3.23 4.63
CA ARG A 15 -4.26 4.50 5.30
C ARG A 15 -3.55 5.68 4.63
N LEU A 16 -2.33 5.48 4.14
CA LEU A 16 -1.59 6.52 3.41
C LEU A 16 -2.22 6.80 2.04
N ILE A 17 -2.62 5.75 1.31
CA ILE A 17 -3.33 5.88 0.04
C ILE A 17 -4.63 6.65 0.23
N GLU A 18 -5.43 6.26 1.22
CA GLU A 18 -6.70 6.95 1.51
C GLU A 18 -6.50 8.43 1.80
N ARG A 19 -5.43 8.80 2.52
CA ARG A 19 -5.11 10.19 2.84
C ARG A 19 -4.61 11.01 1.66
N ARG A 20 -3.85 10.43 0.72
CA ARG A 20 -3.28 11.17 -0.42
C ARG A 20 -4.19 11.19 -1.64
N PHE A 21 -4.86 10.07 -1.92
CA PHE A 21 -5.57 9.83 -3.16
C PHE A 21 -7.07 9.58 -2.96
N GLY A 22 -7.55 9.51 -1.72
CA GLY A 22 -8.92 9.14 -1.40
C GLY A 22 -9.11 7.62 -1.26
N PRO A 23 -10.32 7.18 -0.89
CA PRO A 23 -10.58 5.79 -0.55
C PRO A 23 -10.23 4.83 -1.71
N PRO A 24 -9.36 3.84 -1.49
CA PRO A 24 -9.00 2.88 -2.54
C PRO A 24 -10.16 1.93 -2.83
N SER A 25 -10.25 1.49 -4.09
CA SER A 25 -11.18 0.44 -4.52
C SER A 25 -10.88 -0.89 -3.83
N ASP A 26 -11.87 -1.79 -3.82
CA ASP A 26 -11.72 -3.12 -3.22
C ASP A 26 -10.60 -3.94 -3.86
N GLN A 27 -10.40 -3.81 -5.18
CA GLN A 27 -9.30 -4.45 -5.89
C GLN A 27 -7.93 -3.99 -5.39
N VAL A 28 -7.78 -2.68 -5.12
CA VAL A 28 -6.53 -2.13 -4.56
C VAL A 28 -6.33 -2.62 -3.13
N ARG A 29 -7.41 -2.68 -2.33
CA ARG A 29 -7.37 -3.20 -0.95
C ARG A 29 -6.92 -4.66 -0.90
N GLU A 30 -7.46 -5.48 -1.78
CA GLU A 30 -7.08 -6.90 -1.89
C GLU A 30 -5.62 -7.05 -2.31
N ARG A 31 -5.21 -6.32 -3.36
CA ARG A 31 -3.82 -6.35 -3.86
C ARG A 31 -2.80 -5.98 -2.78
N ILE A 32 -3.09 -4.93 -1.98
CA ILE A 32 -2.20 -4.50 -0.90
C ILE A 32 -2.20 -5.50 0.25
N SER A 33 -3.36 -6.06 0.60
CA SER A 33 -3.45 -7.04 1.70
C SER A 33 -2.70 -8.34 1.40
N GLN A 34 -2.60 -8.72 0.12
CA GLN A 34 -1.91 -9.93 -0.34
C GLN A 34 -0.42 -9.71 -0.66
N ALA A 35 0.04 -8.46 -0.79
CA ALA A 35 1.42 -8.14 -1.11
C ALA A 35 2.39 -8.57 0.01
N ASP A 36 3.56 -9.07 -0.36
CA ASP A 36 4.58 -9.43 0.61
C ASP A 36 5.24 -8.18 1.25
N PRO A 37 5.91 -8.31 2.41
CA PRO A 37 6.51 -7.19 3.11
C PRO A 37 7.50 -6.34 2.29
N LYS A 38 8.20 -6.93 1.32
CA LYS A 38 9.17 -6.20 0.49
C LYS A 38 8.44 -5.32 -0.52
N THR A 39 7.39 -5.83 -1.17
CA THR A 39 6.55 -5.02 -2.07
C THR A 39 5.85 -3.90 -1.32
N LEU A 40 5.32 -4.17 -0.11
CA LEU A 40 4.71 -3.15 0.73
C LEU A 40 5.68 -2.03 1.10
N LEU A 41 6.94 -2.35 1.38
CA LEU A 41 7.98 -1.35 1.64
C LEU A 41 8.25 -0.50 0.41
N GLN A 42 8.42 -1.10 -0.77
CA GLN A 42 8.65 -0.37 -2.02
C GLN A 42 7.52 0.62 -2.35
N TRP A 43 6.26 0.20 -2.18
CA TRP A 43 5.12 1.08 -2.35
C TRP A 43 5.07 2.18 -1.29
N SER A 44 5.50 1.88 -0.06
CA SER A 44 5.60 2.87 1.03
C SER A 44 6.68 3.92 0.77
N ASP A 45 7.76 3.58 0.06
CA ASP A 45 8.75 4.57 -0.37
C ASP A 45 8.21 5.42 -1.54
N ARG A 46 7.60 4.76 -2.55
CA ARG A 46 7.03 5.45 -3.73
C ARG A 46 5.93 6.45 -3.38
N ILE A 47 5.09 6.14 -2.38
CA ILE A 47 3.99 7.02 -1.99
C ILE A 47 4.46 8.38 -1.45
N LEU A 48 5.75 8.55 -1.13
CA LEU A 48 6.31 9.83 -0.69
C LEU A 48 6.41 10.84 -1.85
N GLU A 49 6.55 10.36 -3.08
CA GLU A 49 6.85 11.17 -4.27
C GLU A 49 5.81 11.01 -5.39
N ALA A 50 5.06 9.90 -5.39
CA ALA A 50 4.07 9.57 -6.41
C ALA A 50 2.96 10.62 -6.51
N LYS A 51 2.61 10.97 -7.75
CA LYS A 51 1.55 11.92 -8.10
C LYS A 51 0.19 11.24 -8.29
N SER A 52 0.16 9.91 -8.35
CA SER A 52 -1.06 9.13 -8.48
C SER A 52 -0.94 7.78 -7.77
N LEU A 53 -2.09 7.18 -7.47
CA LEU A 53 -2.15 5.82 -6.91
C LEU A 53 -1.53 4.78 -7.86
N ASP A 54 -1.66 5.01 -9.16
CA ASP A 54 -1.10 4.13 -10.19
C ASP A 54 0.44 4.10 -10.14
N GLU A 55 1.09 5.26 -9.96
CA GLU A 55 2.55 5.35 -9.79
C GLU A 55 3.05 4.65 -8.52
N VAL A 56 2.22 4.59 -7.47
CA VAL A 56 2.55 3.82 -6.25
C VAL A 56 2.57 2.33 -6.55
N LEU A 57 1.57 1.85 -7.30
CA LEU A 57 1.30 0.43 -7.48
C LEU A 57 1.90 -0.18 -8.76
N HIS A 58 2.63 0.60 -9.56
CA HIS A 58 3.54 0.07 -10.60
C HIS A 58 4.80 -0.53 -9.96
#